data_AF-A0A3D4B8V8-F1
#
_entry.id   AF-A0A3D4B8V8-F1
#
_cell.length_a   1.000
_cell.length_b   1.000
_cell.length_c   1.000
_cell.angle_alpha   90.00
_cell.angle_beta   90.00
_cell.angle_gamma   90.00
#
_symmetry.space_group_name_H-M   'P 1'
#
loop_
_entity.id
_entity.type
_entity.pdbx_description
1 polymer ?
#
loop_
_entity_poly.entity_id
_entity_poly.type
_entity_poly.pdbx_seq_one_letter_code
_entity_poly.pdbx_strand_id
1 'polypeptide(L)'
;LIQKLPVIPVIGSGTEQLRPIYVQDLAQAILQCLEAPKTATRSYDLGGADVVTFNEFIAHQIETLQLSRTVMHIPIGLCLFMARGMQMVLANPPVTVDNIHGLKLLDPSTNEPAERDFGFQPRTLADGLSVSYAN
;
A
#
# COMPACT_ATOMS: atom_id res chain seq x y z
N LEU A 1 -1.82 11.28 6.77
CA LEU A 1 -3.26 11.60 6.58
C LEU A 1 -4.08 11.21 7.80
N ILE A 2 -3.96 9.94 8.25
CA ILE A 2 -4.79 9.35 9.31
C ILE A 2 -4.69 10.04 10.69
N GLN A 3 -3.52 10.57 11.02
CA GLN A 3 -3.31 11.35 12.25
C GLN A 3 -4.00 12.73 12.20
N LYS A 4 -4.18 13.32 11.01
CA LYS A 4 -4.62 14.71 10.82
C LYS A 4 -6.12 14.86 10.58
N LEU A 5 -6.78 13.87 9.97
CA LEU A 5 -8.20 13.95 9.64
C LEU A 5 -9.05 13.10 10.60
N PRO A 6 -10.19 13.61 11.10
CA PRO A 6 -11.12 12.82 11.92
C PRO A 6 -11.93 11.81 11.09
N VAL A 7 -12.11 12.10 9.80
CA VAL A 7 -12.79 11.25 8.83
C VAL A 7 -11.79 10.85 7.74
N ILE A 8 -11.69 9.55 7.47
CA ILE A 8 -10.76 8.99 6.49
C ILE A 8 -11.55 8.68 5.21
N PRO A 9 -11.31 9.42 4.11
CA PRO A 9 -11.95 9.13 2.84
C PRO A 9 -11.33 7.88 2.21
N VAL A 10 -12.17 6.92 1.83
CA VAL A 10 -11.81 5.72 1.06
C VAL A 10 -12.50 5.79 -0.28
N ILE A 11 -11.77 5.64 -1.38
CA ILE A 11 -12.34 5.65 -2.72
C ILE A 11 -12.87 4.26 -3.04
N GLY A 12 -14.10 4.16 -3.54
CA GLY A 12 -14.75 2.89 -3.82
C GLY A 12 -15.16 2.14 -2.56
N SER A 13 -15.20 0.80 -2.61
CA SER A 13 -15.57 -0.06 -1.47
C SER A 13 -14.44 -0.28 -0.47
N GLY A 14 -13.19 -0.03 -0.87
CA GLY A 14 -12.00 -0.35 -0.06
C GLY A 14 -11.77 -1.85 0.16
N THR A 15 -12.44 -2.72 -0.59
CA THR A 15 -12.31 -4.19 -0.50
C THR A 15 -11.19 -4.74 -1.38
N GLU A 16 -10.54 -3.87 -2.13
CA GLU A 16 -9.42 -4.21 -3.01
C GLU A 16 -8.23 -4.66 -2.17
N GLN A 17 -7.62 -5.77 -2.55
CA GLN A 17 -6.50 -6.38 -1.84
C GLN A 17 -5.19 -5.68 -2.19
N LEU A 18 -4.32 -5.53 -1.20
CA LEU A 18 -2.96 -5.04 -1.33
C LEU A 18 -2.01 -5.86 -0.44
N ARG A 19 -0.73 -5.83 -0.79
CA ARG A 19 0.34 -6.45 0.00
C ARG A 19 1.35 -5.41 0.50
N PRO A 20 1.05 -4.69 1.60
CA PRO A 20 1.84 -3.54 2.05
C PRO A 20 3.24 -3.97 2.51
N ILE A 21 4.28 -3.47 1.85
CA ILE A 21 5.69 -3.73 2.20
C ILE A 21 6.28 -2.58 3.00
N TYR A 22 7.05 -2.91 4.05
CA TYR A 22 7.81 -1.91 4.78
C TYR A 22 9.07 -1.51 4.00
N VAL A 23 9.36 -0.20 3.94
CA VAL A 23 10.40 0.34 3.05
C VAL A 23 11.81 -0.22 3.32
N GLN A 24 12.13 -0.51 4.59
CA GLN A 24 13.44 -1.08 4.93
C GLN A 24 13.55 -2.55 4.50
N ASP A 25 12.45 -3.31 4.51
CA ASP A 25 12.46 -4.70 4.06
C ASP A 25 12.62 -4.77 2.54
N LEU A 26 12.01 -3.83 1.82
CA LEU A 26 12.25 -3.67 0.38
C LEU A 26 13.71 -3.34 0.09
N ALA A 27 14.31 -2.41 0.85
CA ALA A 27 15.73 -2.07 0.69
C ALA A 27 16.63 -3.28 0.97
N GLN A 28 16.34 -4.05 2.02
CA GLN A 28 17.07 -5.28 2.35
C GLN A 28 16.91 -6.33 1.25
N ALA A 29 15.71 -6.51 0.69
CA ALA A 29 15.45 -7.43 -0.40
C ALA A 29 16.29 -7.10 -1.64
N ILE A 30 16.42 -5.80 -1.97
CA ILE A 30 17.27 -5.34 -3.07
C ILE A 30 18.73 -5.73 -2.83
N LEU A 31 19.25 -5.52 -1.62
CA LEU A 31 20.63 -5.90 -1.27
C LEU A 31 20.85 -7.43 -1.35
N GLN A 32 19.94 -8.21 -0.77
CA GLN A 32 19.98 -9.68 -0.84
C GLN A 32 19.95 -10.19 -2.28
N CYS A 33 19.12 -9.57 -3.13
CA CYS A 33 19.00 -9.92 -4.54
C CYS A 33 20.32 -9.66 -5.29
N LEU A 34 21.00 -8.54 -5.02
CA LEU A 34 22.30 -8.20 -5.61
C LEU A 34 23.42 -9.17 -5.21
N GLU A 35 23.37 -9.71 -3.98
CA GLU A 35 24.35 -10.65 -3.47
C GLU A 35 24.11 -12.10 -3.91
N ALA A 36 22.98 -12.39 -4.55
CA ALA A 36 22.59 -13.74 -4.96
C ALA A 36 22.75 -13.95 -6.48
N PRO A 37 23.84 -14.58 -6.98
CA PRO A 37 24.10 -14.68 -8.43
C PRO A 37 22.98 -15.34 -9.25
N LYS A 38 22.17 -16.21 -8.61
CA LYS A 38 21.02 -16.90 -9.23
C LYS A 38 19.86 -15.98 -9.60
N THR A 39 19.84 -14.73 -9.13
CA THR A 39 18.81 -13.72 -9.44
C THR A 39 19.08 -13.00 -10.75
N ALA A 40 20.28 -13.15 -11.34
CA ALA A 40 20.65 -12.49 -12.57
C ALA A 40 19.63 -12.75 -13.68
N THR A 41 19.23 -11.69 -14.39
CA THR A 41 18.24 -11.70 -15.49
C THR A 41 16.83 -12.16 -15.11
N ARG A 42 16.50 -12.20 -13.81
CA ARG A 42 15.15 -12.52 -13.31
C ARG A 42 14.43 -11.26 -12.84
N SER A 43 13.11 -11.37 -12.79
CA SER A 43 12.22 -10.36 -12.21
C SER A 43 11.47 -10.98 -11.04
N TYR A 44 11.25 -10.19 -10.00
CA TYR A 44 10.62 -10.62 -8.76
C TYR A 44 9.58 -9.59 -8.37
N ASP A 45 8.38 -10.06 -8.05
CA ASP A 45 7.41 -9.24 -7.33
C ASP A 45 7.74 -9.28 -5.84
N LEU A 46 7.61 -8.14 -5.17
CA LEU A 46 7.89 -8.01 -3.74
C LEU A 46 6.74 -7.27 -3.06
N GLY A 47 6.18 -7.89 -2.04
CA GLY A 47 5.23 -7.24 -1.12
C GLY A 47 5.52 -7.62 0.33
N GLY A 48 4.72 -7.09 1.25
CA GLY A 48 4.75 -7.49 2.67
C GLY A 48 4.36 -8.94 2.92
N ALA A 49 4.39 -9.35 4.19
CA ALA A 49 4.00 -10.70 4.60
C ALA A 49 2.48 -10.91 4.51
N ASP A 50 1.69 -9.87 4.78
CA ASP A 50 0.24 -9.94 4.86
C ASP A 50 -0.42 -9.44 3.57
N VAL A 51 -1.47 -10.14 3.14
CA VAL A 51 -2.41 -9.65 2.12
C VAL A 51 -3.65 -9.15 2.86
N VAL A 52 -3.97 -7.87 2.68
CA VAL A 52 -5.08 -7.21 3.36
C VAL A 52 -5.87 -6.36 2.38
N THR A 53 -7.14 -6.13 2.67
CA THR A 53 -7.94 -5.12 1.97
C THR A 53 -7.53 -3.71 2.37
N PHE A 54 -7.84 -2.71 1.54
CA PHE A 54 -7.59 -1.31 1.89
C PHE A 54 -8.30 -0.90 3.19
N ASN A 55 -9.52 -1.41 3.44
CA ASN A 55 -10.24 -1.18 4.68
C ASN A 55 -9.49 -1.75 5.89
N GLU A 56 -8.98 -2.99 5.81
CA GLU A 56 -8.19 -3.61 6.87
C GLU A 56 -6.88 -2.86 7.10
N PHE A 57 -6.19 -2.43 6.04
CA PHE A 57 -4.98 -1.62 6.15
C PHE A 57 -5.22 -0.30 6.91
N ILE A 58 -6.34 0.38 6.63
CA ILE A 58 -6.72 1.59 7.38
C ILE A 58 -7.08 1.23 8.83
N ALA A 59 -7.82 0.14 9.06
CA ALA A 59 -8.20 -0.31 10.40
C ALA A 59 -6.97 -0.61 11.27
N HIS A 60 -5.98 -1.34 10.74
CA HIS A 60 -4.73 -1.62 11.45
C HIS A 60 -3.97 -0.36 11.86
N GLN A 61 -3.97 0.68 11.00
CA GLN A 61 -3.36 1.97 11.36
C GLN A 61 -4.12 2.69 12.46
N ILE A 62 -5.46 2.69 12.41
CA ILE A 62 -6.31 3.30 13.45
C ILE A 62 -6.08 2.61 14.79
N GLU A 63 -6.06 1.28 14.79
CA GLU A 63 -5.83 0.45 15.98
C GLU A 63 -4.44 0.69 16.56
N THR A 64 -3.39 0.64 15.72
CA THR A 64 -2.00 0.84 16.14
C THR A 64 -1.78 2.21 16.78
N LEU A 65 -2.42 3.25 16.24
CA LEU A 65 -2.33 4.62 16.76
C LEU A 65 -3.36 4.92 17.87
N GLN A 66 -4.21 3.97 18.23
CA GLN A 66 -5.28 4.12 19.21
C GLN A 66 -6.20 5.33 18.93
N LEU A 67 -6.49 5.57 17.65
CA LEU A 67 -7.31 6.71 17.22
C LEU A 67 -8.79 6.33 17.12
N SER A 68 -9.67 7.31 17.31
CA SER A 68 -11.08 7.19 16.90
C SER A 68 -11.27 7.90 15.57
N ARG A 69 -11.47 7.14 14.48
CA ARG A 69 -11.62 7.66 13.12
C ARG A 69 -12.80 7.01 12.42
N THR A 70 -13.58 7.82 11.71
CA THR A 70 -14.68 7.32 10.88
C THR A 70 -14.18 7.12 9.45
N VAL A 71 -14.41 5.94 8.89
CA VAL A 71 -14.13 5.66 7.48
C VAL A 71 -15.34 6.04 6.63
N MET A 72 -15.14 6.82 5.56
CA MET A 72 -16.19 7.24 4.63
C MET A 72 -15.84 6.80 3.22
N HIS A 73 -16.70 5.96 2.63
CA HIS A 73 -16.54 5.49 1.26
C HIS A 73 -17.12 6.49 0.26
N ILE A 74 -16.32 6.88 -0.73
CA ILE A 74 -16.68 7.81 -1.79
C ILE A 74 -16.83 7.03 -3.10
N PRO A 75 -17.98 7.11 -3.79
CA PRO A 75 -18.18 6.42 -5.06
C PRO A 75 -17.12 6.82 -6.10
N ILE A 76 -16.59 5.83 -6.82
CA ILE A 76 -15.51 6.02 -7.81
C ILE A 76 -15.91 7.05 -8.87
N GLY A 77 -17.16 7.02 -9.35
CA GLY A 77 -17.64 7.97 -10.35
C GLY A 77 -17.57 9.42 -9.89
N LEU A 78 -17.88 9.67 -8.61
CA LEU A 78 -17.78 11.01 -8.01
C LEU A 78 -16.31 11.44 -7.89
N CYS A 79 -15.43 10.54 -7.43
CA CYS A 79 -13.99 10.82 -7.38
C CYS A 79 -13.40 11.12 -8.76
N LEU A 80 -13.78 10.38 -9.80
CA LEU A 80 -13.33 10.60 -11.17
C LEU A 80 -13.77 11.97 -11.71
N PHE A 81 -15.02 12.36 -11.43
CA PHE A 81 -15.52 13.68 -11.81
C PHE A 81 -14.73 14.80 -11.12
N MET A 82 -14.51 14.69 -9.82
CA MET A 82 -13.71 15.65 -9.05
C MET A 82 -12.25 15.69 -9.52
N ALA A 83 -11.62 14.54 -9.75
CA ALA A 83 -10.24 14.44 -10.19
C ALA A 83 -10.02 15.08 -11.57
N ARG A 84 -10.94 14.89 -12.52
CA ARG A 84 -10.90 15.55 -13.83
C ARG A 84 -11.00 17.07 -13.69
N GLY A 85 -11.91 17.56 -12.85
CA GLY A 85 -12.02 18.99 -12.56
C GLY A 85 -10.74 19.57 -11.95
N MET A 86 -10.14 18.88 -10.98
CA MET A 86 -8.91 19.32 -10.31
C MET A 86 -7.69 19.28 -11.23
N GLN A 87 -7.54 18.27 -12.08
CA GLN A 87 -6.42 18.16 -13.04
C GLN A 87 -6.38 19.33 -14.04
N MET A 88 -7.53 19.93 -14.35
CA MET A 88 -7.59 21.09 -15.25
C MET A 88 -7.11 22.39 -14.59
N VAL A 89 -7.09 22.46 -13.25
CA VAL A 89 -6.84 23.72 -12.50
C VAL A 89 -5.56 23.64 -11.66
N LEU A 90 -5.22 22.48 -11.12
CA LEU A 90 -4.06 22.27 -10.27
C LEU A 90 -2.95 21.56 -11.04
N ALA A 91 -1.73 22.09 -10.94
CA ALA A 91 -0.54 21.43 -11.49
C ALA A 91 -0.25 20.07 -10.81
N ASN A 92 -0.58 19.92 -9.52
CA ASN A 92 -0.37 18.70 -8.73
C ASN A 92 -1.60 18.37 -7.88
N PRO A 93 -2.64 17.72 -8.44
CA PRO A 93 -3.83 17.38 -7.69
C PRO A 93 -3.55 16.23 -6.70
N PRO A 94 -4.20 16.22 -5.52
CA PRO A 94 -3.98 15.20 -4.48
C PRO A 94 -4.48 13.80 -4.87
N VAL A 95 -5.41 13.72 -5.85
CA VAL A 95 -5.93 12.48 -6.41
C VAL A 95 -5.97 12.61 -7.94
N THR A 96 -5.32 11.69 -8.64
CA THR A 96 -5.34 11.62 -10.10
C THR A 96 -6.25 10.49 -10.59
N VAL A 97 -6.73 10.60 -11.83
CA VAL A 97 -7.53 9.55 -12.48
C VAL A 97 -6.77 8.23 -12.53
N ASP A 98 -5.46 8.27 -12.78
CA ASP A 98 -4.61 7.07 -12.83
C ASP A 98 -4.52 6.37 -11.46
N ASN A 99 -4.39 7.13 -10.37
CA ASN A 99 -4.40 6.58 -9.02
C ASN A 99 -5.74 5.92 -8.70
N ILE A 100 -6.86 6.49 -9.18
CA ILE A 100 -8.19 5.89 -8.99
C ILE A 100 -8.35 4.59 -9.79
N HIS A 101 -7.80 4.53 -11.00
CA HIS A 101 -7.84 3.31 -11.81
C HIS A 101 -6.96 2.20 -11.24
N GLY A 102 -5.79 2.55 -10.69
CA GLY A 102 -4.89 1.60 -10.02
C GLY A 102 -5.53 0.89 -8.83
N LEU A 103 -6.48 1.52 -8.14
CA LEU A 103 -7.20 0.90 -7.02
C LEU A 103 -7.99 -0.36 -7.40
N LYS A 104 -8.38 -0.52 -8.67
CA LYS A 104 -9.18 -1.67 -9.13
C LYS A 104 -8.34 -2.90 -9.50
N LEU A 105 -7.01 -2.78 -9.46
CA LEU A 105 -6.14 -3.88 -9.82
C LEU A 105 -6.00 -4.77 -8.58
N LEU A 106 -6.48 -6.01 -8.71
CA LEU A 106 -6.12 -7.07 -7.77
C LEU A 106 -4.61 -7.23 -7.80
N ASP A 107 -3.99 -7.37 -6.63
CA ASP A 107 -2.57 -7.64 -6.52
C ASP A 107 -2.28 -9.13 -6.78
N PRO A 108 -1.66 -9.50 -7.93
CA PRO A 108 -1.30 -10.88 -8.20
C PRO A 108 0.06 -11.25 -7.59
N SER A 109 0.72 -10.33 -6.89
CA SER A 109 2.11 -10.51 -6.46
C SER A 109 2.27 -11.69 -5.49
N THR A 110 3.41 -12.36 -5.62
CA THR A 110 3.83 -13.42 -4.72
C THR A 110 5.30 -13.24 -4.35
N ASN A 111 5.62 -13.47 -3.08
CA ASN A 111 6.98 -13.41 -2.57
C ASN A 111 7.74 -14.73 -2.78
N GLU A 112 7.05 -15.82 -3.16
CA GLU A 112 7.65 -17.17 -3.23
C GLU A 112 8.94 -17.24 -4.05
N PRO A 113 9.06 -16.61 -5.25
CA PRO A 113 10.32 -16.66 -6.00
C PRO A 113 11.46 -15.95 -5.27
N ALA A 114 11.17 -14.85 -4.58
CA ALA A 114 12.14 -14.06 -3.83
C ALA A 114 12.59 -14.77 -2.53
N GLU A 115 11.64 -15.36 -1.81
CA GLU A 115 11.89 -16.21 -0.65
C GLU A 115 12.84 -17.36 -1.00
N ARG A 116 12.54 -18.09 -2.08
CA ARG A 116 13.35 -19.21 -2.56
C ARG A 116 14.72 -18.77 -3.07
N ASP A 117 14.77 -17.69 -3.85
CA ASP A 117 15.98 -17.34 -4.59
C ASP A 117 16.96 -16.50 -3.78
N PHE A 118 16.52 -15.71 -2.80
CA PHE A 118 17.45 -14.91 -1.99
C PHE A 118 17.01 -14.73 -0.52
N GLY A 119 16.07 -15.53 -0.04
CA GLY A 119 15.71 -15.55 1.37
C GLY A 119 14.94 -14.31 1.83
N PHE A 120 14.22 -13.66 0.91
CA PHE A 120 13.37 -12.52 1.24
C PHE A 120 12.33 -12.91 2.29
N GLN A 121 12.30 -12.22 3.43
CA GLN A 121 11.31 -12.43 4.48
C GLN A 121 10.86 -11.06 5.01
N PRO A 122 9.76 -10.49 4.47
CA PRO A 122 9.25 -9.22 4.96
C PRO A 122 8.61 -9.37 6.34
N ARG A 123 8.62 -8.29 7.12
CA ARG A 123 7.88 -8.24 8.39
C ARG A 123 6.36 -8.19 8.14
N THR A 124 5.60 -8.49 9.20
CA THR A 124 4.14 -8.33 9.19
C THR A 124 3.74 -6.86 9.09
N LEU A 125 2.53 -6.61 8.62
CA LEU A 125 1.94 -5.26 8.60
C LEU A 125 1.94 -4.66 10.01
N ALA A 126 1.55 -5.43 11.03
CA ALA A 126 1.51 -4.97 12.41
C ALA A 126 2.90 -4.51 12.90
N ASP A 127 3.94 -5.32 12.65
CA ASP A 127 5.31 -4.96 13.02
C ASP A 127 5.78 -3.70 12.26
N GLY A 128 5.51 -3.64 10.96
CA GLY A 128 5.86 -2.48 10.13
C GLY A 128 5.18 -1.19 10.61
N LEU A 129 3.90 -1.24 10.96
CA LEU A 129 3.17 -0.08 11.49
C LEU A 129 3.70 0.35 12.87
N SER A 130 3.99 -0.60 13.76
CA SER A 130 4.53 -0.28 15.09
C SER A 130 5.85 0.50 14.99
N VAL A 131 6.75 0.08 14.10
CA VAL A 131 8.03 0.77 13.86
C VAL A 131 7.82 2.11 13.17
N SER A 132 6.90 2.19 12.21
CA SER A 132 6.60 3.42 11.46
C SER A 132 6.09 4.55 12.37
N TYR A 133 5.38 4.20 13.44
CA TYR A 133 4.74 5.15 14.36
C TYR A 133 5.46 5.31 15.69
N ALA A 134 6.55 4.59 15.93
CA ALA A 134 7.37 4.73 17.13
C ALA A 134 8.26 5.99 17.11
N ASN A 135 8.33 6.72 15.98
CA ASN A 135 9.15 7.92 15.78
C ASN A 135 8.32 9.20 15.69
#